data_AF-A0A7R9LER4-F1
#
_entry.id   AF-A0A7R9LER4-F1
#
_cell.length_a   1.000
_cell.length_b   1.000
_cell.length_c   1.000
_cell.angle_alpha   90.00
_cell.angle_beta   90.00
_cell.angle_gamma   90.00
#
_symmetry.space_group_name_H-M   'P 1'
#
loop_
_entity.id
_entity.type
_entity.pdbx_description
1 polymer ?
#
loop_
_entity_poly.entity_id
_entity_poly.type
_entity_poly.pdbx_seq_one_letter_code
_entity_poly.pdbx_strand_id
1 'polypeptide(L)'
;MFSIITENAKSDTTEPISIDLPIDGQTDSIDIVDGKVKLICGVMWTLVLHYSISMPMWEGEDESMYKEKGGPTPKQRLLKWIQNKAGPDVPINNFSTDWNDGRAIGALVDACAPGLCPDWERWKPEDRLKNATEAMKIAEQFLSVAQLVAPEEMTNPKVDELSMMTYLAQFPKAKLKDNAPTRPRHNPKRVRCYGPGVQPTGVNMGAKTSFTVDTFSAGQGDVQVFLQDPSGKQTPVEVKANDDPGKTYTCSYTAKLEGPHKVIVKFSGVEVPKSPFDVEVKGVAGDASKVKCDGPGIRPTGLKVGTPTTFDIDTKEAGVGQVDVQVIDPKGKSSSVPIRVRQNDEDPTKFKCEYAPQLEGPHK
;
A
#
# COMPACT_ATOMS: atom_id res chain seq x y z
N MET A 1 24.97 -13.30 -23.34
CA MET A 1 26.30 -13.44 -22.70
C MET A 1 26.76 -14.89 -22.74
N PHE A 2 26.06 -15.83 -22.08
CA PHE A 2 26.37 -17.26 -22.19
C PHE A 2 26.21 -17.78 -23.62
N SER A 3 25.19 -17.32 -24.37
CA SER A 3 25.09 -17.61 -25.81
C SER A 3 26.28 -17.10 -26.62
N ILE A 4 26.74 -15.86 -26.39
CA ILE A 4 27.90 -15.28 -27.09
C ILE A 4 29.19 -16.07 -26.78
N ILE A 5 29.38 -16.49 -25.53
CA ILE A 5 30.51 -17.34 -25.14
C ILE A 5 30.41 -18.71 -25.82
N THR A 6 29.21 -19.28 -25.86
CA THR A 6 28.93 -20.57 -26.49
C THR A 6 29.08 -20.47 -28.01
N GLU A 7 28.71 -19.36 -28.63
CA GLU A 7 28.78 -19.11 -30.07
C GLU A 7 30.21 -18.84 -30.53
N ASN A 8 31.00 -18.11 -29.75
CA ASN A 8 32.44 -17.97 -29.97
C ASN A 8 33.21 -19.29 -29.76
N ALA A 9 32.65 -20.23 -28.98
CA ALA A 9 33.21 -21.58 -28.81
C ALA A 9 32.75 -22.59 -29.88
N LYS A 10 31.71 -22.26 -30.66
CA LYS A 10 31.17 -23.12 -31.74
C LYS A 10 32.06 -23.19 -32.98
N SER A 11 33.20 -22.50 -33.02
CA SER A 11 34.15 -22.67 -34.13
C SER A 11 34.72 -24.10 -34.23
N ASP A 12 34.51 -24.96 -33.23
CA ASP A 12 34.99 -26.36 -33.24
C ASP A 12 33.95 -27.46 -32.97
N THR A 13 32.65 -27.19 -32.76
CA THR A 13 31.64 -28.28 -32.59
C THR A 13 30.21 -27.91 -33.01
N THR A 14 29.52 -28.83 -33.69
CA THR A 14 28.20 -28.66 -34.33
C THR A 14 26.97 -29.05 -33.48
N GLU A 15 27.08 -29.16 -32.16
CA GLU A 15 25.94 -29.51 -31.29
C GLU A 15 25.51 -28.34 -30.37
N PRO A 16 24.19 -28.20 -30.08
CA PRO A 16 23.70 -27.24 -29.10
C PRO A 16 24.15 -27.63 -27.69
N ILE A 17 24.97 -26.77 -27.06
CA ILE A 17 25.49 -26.99 -25.71
C ILE A 17 24.39 -26.68 -24.68
N SER A 18 23.88 -27.72 -24.00
CA SER A 18 23.12 -27.56 -22.75
C SER A 18 24.07 -27.10 -21.63
N ILE A 19 23.74 -26.00 -20.95
CA ILE A 19 24.56 -25.43 -19.87
C ILE A 19 24.13 -26.04 -18.52
N ASP A 20 24.32 -27.35 -18.36
CA ASP A 20 24.26 -27.98 -17.03
C ASP A 20 25.59 -27.71 -16.32
N LEU A 21 25.63 -26.66 -15.49
CA LEU A 21 26.84 -26.23 -14.78
C LEU A 21 27.07 -27.10 -13.53
N PRO A 22 28.28 -27.65 -13.31
CA PRO A 22 28.61 -28.31 -12.05
C PRO A 22 28.72 -27.24 -10.95
N ILE A 23 27.81 -27.30 -9.98
CA ILE A 23 27.71 -26.30 -8.88
C ILE A 23 28.84 -26.47 -7.85
N ASP A 24 29.55 -27.61 -7.83
CA ASP A 24 30.46 -27.99 -6.73
C ASP A 24 31.94 -28.20 -7.13
N GLY A 25 32.37 -27.78 -8.32
CA GLY A 25 33.76 -27.97 -8.77
C GLY A 25 34.68 -26.79 -8.44
N GLN A 26 35.75 -27.01 -7.68
CA GLN A 26 36.91 -26.08 -7.66
C GLN A 26 37.40 -25.89 -9.09
N THR A 27 37.11 -24.73 -9.69
CA THR A 27 37.64 -24.36 -11.00
C THR A 27 39.07 -23.86 -10.81
N ASP A 28 40.03 -24.50 -11.47
CA ASP A 28 41.43 -24.08 -11.41
C ASP A 28 41.72 -23.04 -12.50
N SER A 29 42.75 -22.24 -12.27
CA SER A 29 43.33 -21.29 -13.23
C SER A 29 43.58 -21.91 -14.62
N ILE A 30 44.00 -23.19 -14.66
CA ILE A 30 44.28 -23.89 -15.92
C ILE A 30 43.02 -24.15 -16.72
N ASP A 31 41.86 -24.33 -16.08
CA ASP A 31 40.59 -24.55 -16.77
C ASP A 31 40.14 -23.31 -17.56
N ILE A 32 40.50 -22.12 -17.06
CA ILE A 32 40.21 -20.85 -17.72
C ILE A 32 41.18 -20.64 -18.89
N VAL A 33 42.47 -20.90 -18.67
CA VAL A 33 43.52 -20.73 -19.70
C VAL A 33 43.30 -21.69 -20.87
N ASP A 34 42.92 -22.93 -20.59
CA ASP A 34 42.64 -23.96 -21.59
C ASP A 34 41.30 -23.74 -22.31
N GLY A 35 40.55 -22.67 -21.99
CA GLY A 35 39.30 -22.35 -22.67
C GLY A 35 38.19 -23.35 -22.39
N LYS A 36 38.14 -24.00 -21.21
CA LYS A 36 37.08 -24.95 -20.86
C LYS A 36 35.76 -24.22 -20.62
N VAL A 37 35.03 -23.99 -21.71
CA VAL A 37 33.83 -23.15 -21.81
C VAL A 37 32.80 -23.44 -20.72
N LYS A 38 32.52 -24.71 -20.41
CA LYS A 38 31.55 -25.08 -19.36
C LYS A 38 31.96 -24.58 -17.98
N LEU A 39 33.24 -24.68 -17.63
CA LEU A 39 33.77 -24.22 -16.34
C LEU A 39 33.84 -22.70 -16.29
N ILE A 40 34.25 -22.06 -17.39
CA ILE A 40 34.23 -20.60 -17.53
C ILE A 40 32.80 -20.06 -17.34
N CYS A 41 31.80 -20.71 -17.95
CA CYS A 41 30.39 -20.36 -17.75
C CYS A 41 29.96 -20.56 -16.28
N GLY A 42 30.41 -21.64 -15.62
CA GLY A 42 30.21 -21.88 -14.20
C GLY A 42 30.72 -20.74 -13.31
N VAL A 43 31.96 -20.31 -13.54
CA VAL A 43 32.58 -19.19 -12.81
C VAL A 43 31.82 -17.89 -13.06
N MET A 44 31.52 -17.56 -14.32
CA MET A 44 30.77 -16.35 -14.66
C MET A 44 29.38 -16.33 -14.03
N TRP A 45 28.67 -17.47 -14.05
CA TRP A 45 27.37 -17.59 -13.41
C TRP A 45 27.46 -17.37 -11.89
N THR A 46 28.48 -17.95 -11.25
CA THR A 46 28.72 -17.75 -9.81
C THR A 46 28.91 -16.28 -9.47
N LEU A 47 29.65 -15.54 -10.30
CA LEU A 47 29.82 -14.09 -10.14
C LEU A 47 28.51 -13.32 -10.32
N VAL A 48 27.70 -13.65 -11.34
CA VAL A 48 26.38 -13.03 -11.55
C VAL A 48 25.45 -13.32 -10.36
N LEU A 49 25.35 -14.58 -9.96
CA LEU A 49 24.51 -15.03 -8.85
C LEU A 49 24.88 -14.30 -7.56
N HIS A 50 26.17 -14.14 -7.28
CA HIS A 50 26.66 -13.48 -6.08
C HIS A 50 26.49 -11.96 -6.14
N TYR A 51 27.02 -11.30 -7.18
CA TYR A 51 27.14 -9.83 -7.22
C TYR A 51 25.91 -9.11 -7.81
N SER A 52 25.14 -9.77 -8.66
CA SER A 52 23.95 -9.16 -9.29
C SER A 52 22.66 -9.50 -8.57
N ILE A 53 22.57 -10.69 -7.96
CA ILE A 53 21.31 -11.19 -7.37
C ILE A 53 21.37 -11.32 -5.84
N SER A 54 22.45 -11.87 -5.27
CA SER A 54 22.49 -12.22 -3.84
C SER A 54 22.92 -11.05 -2.95
N MET A 55 24.07 -10.45 -3.23
CA MET A 55 24.65 -9.37 -2.42
C MET A 55 23.89 -8.03 -2.44
N PRO A 56 23.32 -7.57 -3.57
CA PRO A 56 22.75 -6.23 -3.59
C PRO A 56 21.51 -6.07 -2.71
N MET A 57 21.32 -4.89 -2.15
CA MET A 57 20.06 -4.49 -1.53
C MET A 57 19.15 -3.85 -2.58
N TRP A 58 17.90 -4.31 -2.71
CA TRP A 58 16.91 -3.70 -3.61
C TRP A 58 15.89 -2.88 -2.82
N GLU A 59 15.36 -1.83 -3.44
CA GLU A 59 14.37 -0.97 -2.80
C GLU A 59 13.10 -1.74 -2.42
N GLY A 60 12.61 -1.53 -1.19
CA GLY A 60 11.38 -2.12 -0.68
C GLY A 60 11.54 -3.52 -0.06
N GLU A 61 12.76 -4.02 0.09
CA GLU A 61 13.06 -5.25 0.81
C GLU A 61 13.37 -4.97 2.30
N ASP A 62 12.88 -5.84 3.19
CA ASP A 62 13.16 -5.81 4.62
C ASP A 62 14.39 -6.67 4.94
N GLU A 63 15.43 -6.07 5.56
CA GLU A 63 16.68 -6.77 5.92
C GLU A 63 16.47 -8.01 6.80
N SER A 64 15.38 -8.05 7.57
CA SER A 64 15.09 -9.16 8.49
C SER A 64 14.77 -10.47 7.75
N MET A 65 14.26 -10.40 6.52
CA MET A 65 13.84 -11.57 5.72
C MET A 65 15.01 -12.45 5.26
N TYR A 66 16.25 -11.95 5.32
CA TYR A 66 17.44 -12.59 4.75
C TYR A 66 18.43 -13.12 5.80
N LYS A 67 18.18 -12.85 7.09
CA LYS A 67 19.04 -13.29 8.21
C LYS A 67 18.55 -14.61 8.84
N GLU A 68 17.38 -15.12 8.48
CA GLU A 68 16.86 -16.40 8.96
C GLU A 68 17.38 -17.60 8.13
N LYS A 69 17.75 -18.69 8.82
CA LYS A 69 18.06 -19.97 8.17
C LYS A 69 16.83 -20.46 7.40
N GLY A 70 16.95 -20.59 6.07
CA GLY A 70 15.87 -21.05 5.19
C GLY A 70 15.21 -19.97 4.34
N GLY A 71 15.81 -18.78 4.22
CA GLY A 71 15.36 -17.72 3.31
C GLY A 71 15.33 -18.14 1.82
N PRO A 72 14.68 -17.33 0.95
CA PRO A 72 14.50 -17.67 -0.45
C PRO A 72 15.83 -17.79 -1.20
N THR A 73 15.90 -18.71 -2.16
CA THR A 73 17.06 -18.79 -3.08
C THR A 73 17.19 -17.50 -3.90
N PRO A 74 18.38 -17.18 -4.44
CA PRO A 74 18.54 -16.00 -5.30
C PRO A 74 17.56 -15.99 -6.49
N LYS A 75 17.27 -17.16 -7.06
CA LYS A 75 16.24 -17.34 -8.11
C LYS A 75 14.86 -16.93 -7.61
N GLN A 76 14.43 -17.44 -6.46
CA GLN A 76 13.13 -17.12 -5.87
C GLN A 76 13.03 -15.65 -5.49
N ARG A 77 14.12 -15.06 -4.98
CA ARG A 77 14.18 -13.62 -4.65
C ARG A 77 13.96 -12.76 -5.88
N LEU A 78 14.71 -13.01 -6.97
CA LEU A 78 14.53 -12.28 -8.22
C LEU A 78 13.12 -12.43 -8.77
N LEU A 79 12.59 -13.66 -8.77
CA LEU A 79 11.23 -13.94 -9.26
C LEU A 79 10.19 -13.15 -8.46
N LYS A 80 10.27 -13.18 -7.13
CA LYS A 80 9.36 -12.45 -6.23
C LYS A 80 9.45 -10.95 -6.45
N TRP A 81 10.64 -10.40 -6.64
CA TRP A 81 10.82 -8.99 -6.97
C TRP A 81 10.11 -8.62 -8.28
N ILE A 82 10.31 -9.41 -9.34
CA ILE A 82 9.67 -9.19 -10.65
C ILE A 82 8.15 -9.25 -10.53
N GLN A 83 7.61 -10.29 -9.88
CA GLN A 83 6.17 -10.45 -9.65
C GLN A 83 5.57 -9.24 -8.90
N ASN A 84 6.25 -8.77 -7.85
CA ASN A 84 5.81 -7.59 -7.09
C ASN A 84 5.87 -6.31 -7.92
N LYS A 85 6.86 -6.17 -8.82
CA LYS A 85 7.04 -4.98 -9.65
C LYS A 85 6.02 -4.91 -10.78
N ALA A 86 5.89 -5.99 -11.55
CA ALA A 86 4.98 -6.11 -12.69
C ALA A 86 3.50 -6.11 -12.25
N GLY A 87 3.21 -6.68 -11.08
CA GLY A 87 1.86 -6.76 -10.54
C GLY A 87 1.13 -8.05 -10.96
N PRO A 88 -0.08 -8.30 -10.40
CA PRO A 88 -0.79 -9.56 -10.56
C PRO A 88 -1.40 -9.77 -11.96
N ASP A 89 -1.52 -8.70 -12.75
CA ASP A 89 -2.12 -8.73 -14.08
C ASP A 89 -1.22 -9.46 -15.11
N VAL A 90 0.04 -9.78 -14.76
CA VAL A 90 0.99 -10.55 -15.59
C VAL A 90 1.56 -11.73 -14.80
N PRO A 91 1.10 -12.97 -15.06
CA PRO A 91 1.58 -14.14 -14.35
C PRO A 91 3.01 -14.51 -14.81
N ILE A 92 4.00 -14.26 -13.94
CA ILE A 92 5.41 -14.61 -14.17
C ILE A 92 5.84 -15.62 -13.11
N ASN A 93 6.12 -16.86 -13.50
CA ASN A 93 6.41 -18.00 -12.64
C ASN A 93 7.77 -18.67 -12.96
N ASN A 94 8.33 -18.42 -14.15
CA ASN A 94 9.63 -18.96 -14.57
C ASN A 94 10.51 -17.89 -15.25
N PHE A 95 11.75 -18.28 -15.56
CA PHE A 95 12.71 -17.45 -16.31
C PHE A 95 12.88 -17.96 -17.74
N SER A 96 11.87 -18.62 -18.31
CA SER A 96 11.93 -19.16 -19.66
C SER A 96 10.66 -18.82 -20.43
N THR A 97 9.67 -19.72 -20.43
CA THR A 97 8.49 -19.66 -21.31
C THR A 97 7.58 -18.47 -21.08
N ASP A 98 7.50 -17.94 -19.85
CA ASP A 98 6.60 -16.82 -19.52
C ASP A 98 7.02 -15.50 -20.20
N TRP A 99 8.25 -15.44 -20.71
CA TRP A 99 8.81 -14.28 -21.39
C TRP A 99 8.70 -14.37 -22.91
N ASN A 100 8.35 -15.55 -23.44
CA ASN A 100 8.46 -15.82 -24.87
C ASN A 100 7.48 -15.05 -25.74
N ASP A 101 6.39 -14.50 -25.18
CA ASP A 101 5.43 -13.68 -25.92
C ASP A 101 5.81 -12.19 -25.98
N GLY A 102 6.87 -11.79 -25.26
CA GLY A 102 7.36 -10.43 -25.16
C GLY A 102 6.46 -9.48 -24.36
N ARG A 103 5.29 -9.89 -23.88
CA ARG A 103 4.39 -9.05 -23.08
C ARG A 103 4.91 -8.87 -21.66
N ALA A 104 5.47 -9.93 -21.07
CA ALA A 104 6.05 -9.87 -19.72
C ALA A 104 7.20 -8.86 -19.61
N ILE A 105 8.08 -8.77 -20.61
CA ILE A 105 9.15 -7.77 -20.63
C ILE A 105 8.61 -6.35 -20.85
N GLY A 106 7.59 -6.18 -21.70
CA GLY A 106 6.89 -4.90 -21.86
C GLY A 106 6.28 -4.41 -20.55
N ALA A 107 5.58 -5.30 -19.84
CA ALA A 107 5.00 -5.03 -18.53
C ALA A 107 6.05 -4.68 -17.49
N LEU A 108 7.18 -5.39 -17.47
CA LEU A 108 8.28 -5.11 -16.52
C LEU A 108 8.93 -3.75 -16.80
N VAL A 109 9.19 -3.42 -18.07
CA VAL A 109 9.76 -2.12 -18.48
C VAL A 109 8.84 -0.98 -18.09
N ASP A 110 7.54 -1.09 -18.40
CA ASP A 110 6.55 -0.09 -17.99
C ASP A 110 6.42 -0.03 -16.46
N ALA A 111 6.46 -1.17 -15.77
CA ALA A 111 6.41 -1.19 -14.31
C ALA A 111 7.63 -0.53 -13.66
N CYS A 112 8.81 -0.58 -14.28
CA CYS A 112 10.00 0.11 -13.83
C CYS A 112 9.92 1.62 -14.07
N ALA A 113 9.48 2.04 -15.25
CA ALA A 113 9.21 3.44 -15.57
C ALA A 113 7.95 3.57 -16.44
N PRO A 114 6.82 3.91 -15.82
CA PRO A 114 5.52 3.95 -16.48
C PRO A 114 5.48 4.96 -17.61
N GLY A 115 4.78 4.60 -18.69
CA GLY A 115 4.77 5.35 -19.93
C GLY A 115 5.90 4.98 -20.90
N LEU A 116 6.86 4.14 -20.48
CA LEU A 116 7.84 3.58 -21.41
C LEU A 116 7.21 2.53 -22.34
N CYS A 117 6.35 1.65 -21.84
CA CYS A 117 5.63 0.66 -22.66
C CYS A 117 4.12 0.68 -22.37
N PRO A 118 3.41 1.81 -22.52
CA PRO A 118 2.07 2.00 -21.96
C PRO A 118 0.99 1.08 -22.55
N ASP A 119 1.21 0.55 -23.76
CA ASP A 119 0.24 -0.28 -24.49
C ASP A 119 0.56 -1.78 -24.40
N TRP A 120 1.48 -2.20 -23.52
CA TRP A 120 1.91 -3.61 -23.39
C TRP A 120 0.74 -4.58 -23.18
N GLU A 121 -0.32 -4.14 -22.48
CA GLU A 121 -1.52 -4.96 -22.24
C GLU A 121 -2.22 -5.36 -23.54
N ARG A 122 -2.17 -4.49 -24.55
CA ARG A 122 -2.85 -4.63 -25.84
C ARG A 122 -2.00 -5.34 -26.88
N TRP A 123 -0.75 -5.66 -26.56
CA TRP A 123 0.13 -6.38 -27.47
C TRP A 123 -0.39 -7.79 -27.74
N LYS A 124 -0.27 -8.21 -28.99
CA LYS A 124 -0.70 -9.53 -29.44
C LYS A 124 0.35 -10.57 -29.05
N PRO A 125 -0.01 -11.67 -28.37
CA PRO A 125 0.94 -12.71 -27.98
C PRO A 125 1.66 -13.37 -29.16
N GLU A 126 1.09 -13.30 -30.37
CA GLU A 126 1.68 -13.85 -31.59
C GLU A 126 2.87 -13.02 -32.10
N ASP A 127 2.90 -11.72 -31.79
CA ASP A 127 3.93 -10.76 -32.22
C ASP A 127 5.19 -10.82 -31.34
N ARG A 128 5.60 -12.03 -30.93
CA ARG A 128 6.62 -12.34 -29.92
C ARG A 128 7.89 -11.51 -30.06
N LEU A 129 8.54 -11.62 -31.21
CA LEU A 129 9.82 -10.97 -31.49
C LEU A 129 9.66 -9.45 -31.46
N LYS A 130 8.61 -8.92 -32.08
CA LYS A 130 8.34 -7.48 -32.12
C LYS A 130 8.16 -6.92 -30.70
N ASN A 131 7.34 -7.58 -29.89
CA ASN A 131 7.08 -7.18 -28.50
C ASN A 131 8.38 -7.15 -27.68
N ALA A 132 9.19 -8.22 -27.76
CA ALA A 132 10.45 -8.30 -27.05
C ALA A 132 11.46 -7.24 -27.53
N THR A 133 11.65 -7.09 -28.84
CA THR A 133 12.56 -6.09 -29.43
C THR A 133 12.19 -4.67 -28.99
N GLU A 134 10.90 -4.33 -29.03
CA GLU A 134 10.43 -3.00 -28.64
C GLU A 134 10.71 -2.71 -27.16
N ALA A 135 10.30 -3.61 -26.27
CA ALA A 135 10.50 -3.45 -24.82
C ALA A 135 11.98 -3.38 -24.44
N MET A 136 12.81 -4.29 -24.98
CA MET A 136 14.23 -4.38 -24.63
C MET A 136 15.02 -3.17 -25.14
N LYS A 137 14.70 -2.66 -26.33
CA LYS A 137 15.28 -1.42 -26.86
C LYS A 137 14.95 -0.21 -25.97
N ILE A 138 13.72 -0.13 -25.49
CA ILE A 138 13.28 0.94 -24.57
C ILE A 138 13.99 0.82 -23.21
N ALA A 139 14.14 -0.39 -22.69
CA ALA A 139 14.88 -0.65 -21.45
C ALA A 139 16.36 -0.22 -21.54
N GLU A 140 17.02 -0.52 -22.66
CA GLU A 140 18.40 -0.09 -22.90
C GLU A 140 18.50 1.44 -23.04
N GLN A 141 17.58 2.02 -23.81
CA GLN A 141 17.59 3.45 -24.07
C GLN A 141 17.33 4.28 -22.80
N PHE A 142 16.37 3.89 -21.96
CA PHE A 142 15.87 4.75 -20.88
C PHE A 142 16.06 4.21 -19.46
N LEU A 143 16.28 2.91 -19.28
CA LEU A 143 16.49 2.28 -17.97
C LEU A 143 17.95 1.85 -17.73
N SER A 144 18.82 2.06 -18.70
CA SER A 144 20.24 1.65 -18.67
C SER A 144 20.41 0.14 -18.47
N VAL A 145 19.49 -0.66 -19.03
CA VAL A 145 19.53 -2.12 -19.01
C VAL A 145 20.16 -2.63 -20.31
N ALA A 146 21.36 -3.19 -20.24
CA ALA A 146 22.05 -3.69 -21.44
C ALA A 146 21.39 -4.98 -21.95
N GLN A 147 21.28 -5.11 -23.28
CA GLN A 147 20.75 -6.32 -23.93
C GLN A 147 21.76 -7.48 -23.88
N LEU A 148 21.88 -8.11 -22.70
CA LEU A 148 22.74 -9.28 -22.47
C LEU A 148 22.20 -10.57 -23.12
N VAL A 149 20.92 -10.57 -23.48
CA VAL A 149 20.20 -11.62 -24.21
C VAL A 149 19.57 -10.93 -25.41
N ALA A 150 19.55 -11.57 -26.58
CA ALA A 150 18.89 -11.01 -27.77
C ALA A 150 17.36 -11.22 -27.71
N PRO A 151 16.54 -10.37 -28.35
CA PRO A 151 15.09 -10.56 -28.42
C PRO A 151 14.68 -11.92 -29.00
N GLU A 152 15.41 -12.42 -29.99
CA GLU A 152 15.21 -13.73 -30.62
C GLU A 152 15.47 -14.88 -29.63
N GLU A 153 16.43 -14.70 -28.73
CA GLU A 153 16.74 -15.66 -27.68
C GLU A 153 15.67 -15.64 -26.58
N MET A 154 15.26 -14.46 -26.13
CA MET A 154 14.18 -14.32 -25.13
C MET A 154 12.87 -14.95 -25.60
N THR A 155 12.59 -14.87 -26.90
CA THR A 155 11.37 -15.41 -27.51
C THR A 155 11.47 -16.90 -27.88
N ASN A 156 12.64 -17.50 -27.67
CA ASN A 156 12.88 -18.92 -27.92
C ASN A 156 12.28 -19.80 -26.81
N PRO A 157 11.43 -20.79 -27.14
CA PRO A 157 10.91 -21.76 -26.16
C PRO A 157 11.98 -22.57 -25.42
N LYS A 158 13.21 -22.62 -25.94
CA LYS A 158 14.35 -23.31 -25.35
C LYS A 158 15.37 -22.35 -24.71
N VAL A 159 14.97 -21.12 -24.41
CA VAL A 159 15.85 -20.15 -23.76
C VAL A 159 16.34 -20.68 -22.41
N ASP A 160 17.62 -20.49 -22.15
CA ASP A 160 18.26 -20.86 -20.88
C ASP A 160 17.86 -19.89 -19.77
N GLU A 161 17.45 -20.45 -18.62
CA GLU A 161 17.02 -19.64 -17.46
C GLU A 161 18.17 -18.80 -16.89
N LEU A 162 19.42 -19.29 -16.91
CA LEU A 162 20.56 -18.55 -16.33
C LEU A 162 20.84 -17.27 -17.13
N SER A 163 20.74 -17.36 -18.46
CA SER A 163 20.85 -16.23 -19.38
C SER A 163 19.73 -15.21 -19.15
N MET A 164 18.49 -15.67 -19.03
CA MET A 164 17.34 -14.82 -18.73
C MET A 164 17.45 -14.14 -17.36
N MET A 165 17.82 -14.89 -16.32
CA MET A 165 18.09 -14.34 -14.99
C MET A 165 19.20 -13.29 -15.02
N THR A 166 20.28 -13.53 -15.77
CA THR A 166 21.38 -12.57 -15.92
C THR A 166 20.90 -11.25 -16.51
N TYR A 167 20.08 -11.30 -17.55
CA TYR A 167 19.50 -10.10 -18.15
C TYR A 167 18.54 -9.38 -17.19
N LEU A 168 17.59 -10.12 -16.59
CA LEU A 168 16.53 -9.57 -15.74
C LEU A 168 17.04 -9.05 -14.39
N ALA A 169 18.15 -9.57 -13.87
CA ALA A 169 18.80 -9.11 -12.64
C ALA A 169 19.32 -7.67 -12.72
N GLN A 170 19.34 -7.04 -13.90
CA GLN A 170 19.68 -5.63 -14.07
C GLN A 170 18.53 -4.69 -13.64
N PHE A 171 17.27 -5.12 -13.77
CA PHE A 171 16.09 -4.28 -13.53
C PHE A 171 15.94 -3.73 -12.10
N PRO A 172 16.26 -4.49 -11.03
CA PRO A 172 16.18 -3.97 -9.67
C PRO A 172 17.06 -2.74 -9.39
N LYS A 173 18.11 -2.53 -10.19
CA LYS A 173 19.04 -1.39 -10.10
C LYS A 173 18.92 -0.43 -11.29
N ALA A 174 17.94 -0.65 -12.16
CA ALA A 174 17.76 0.16 -13.35
C ALA A 174 17.56 1.62 -12.99
N LYS A 175 18.25 2.51 -13.71
CA LYS A 175 18.17 3.95 -13.50
C LYS A 175 17.47 4.60 -14.68
N LEU A 176 16.39 5.30 -14.39
CA LEU A 176 15.68 6.10 -15.37
C LEU A 176 16.56 7.28 -15.81
N LYS A 177 16.72 7.45 -17.13
CA LYS A 177 17.40 8.62 -17.69
C LYS A 177 16.47 9.83 -17.73
N ASP A 178 17.01 11.03 -17.52
CA ASP A 178 16.23 12.27 -17.36
C ASP A 178 15.34 12.62 -18.56
N ASN A 179 15.71 12.19 -19.77
CA ASN A 179 14.97 12.46 -21.00
C ASN A 179 13.91 11.41 -21.35
N ALA A 180 13.63 10.48 -20.43
CA ALA A 180 12.69 9.39 -20.69
C ALA A 180 11.25 9.92 -20.85
N PRO A 181 10.52 9.48 -21.89
CA PRO A 181 9.12 9.84 -22.09
C PRO A 181 8.24 9.08 -21.09
N THR A 182 8.32 9.46 -19.82
CA THR A 182 7.53 8.84 -18.76
C THR A 182 6.13 9.43 -18.68
N ARG A 183 5.17 8.59 -18.34
CA ARG A 183 3.84 9.00 -17.88
C ARG A 183 3.77 8.73 -16.38
N PRO A 184 3.15 9.59 -15.57
CA PRO A 184 2.98 9.32 -14.15
C PRO A 184 2.27 7.97 -13.95
N ARG A 185 2.91 7.01 -13.24
CA ARG A 185 2.20 5.80 -12.77
C ARG A 185 1.09 6.27 -11.86
N HIS A 186 -0.14 6.07 -12.27
CA HIS A 186 -1.24 5.99 -11.35
C HIS A 186 -1.90 4.64 -11.55
N ASN A 187 -1.78 3.75 -10.56
CA ASN A 187 -2.58 2.55 -10.50
C ASN A 187 -3.65 2.72 -9.41
N PRO A 188 -4.88 3.14 -9.79
CA PRO A 188 -5.99 3.29 -8.86
C PRO A 188 -6.25 2.02 -8.05
N LYS A 189 -6.00 0.83 -8.61
CA LYS A 189 -6.21 -0.47 -7.92
C LYS A 189 -5.32 -0.64 -6.68
N ARG A 190 -4.25 0.13 -6.54
CA ARG A 190 -3.32 0.06 -5.41
C ARG A 190 -3.60 1.12 -4.33
N VAL A 191 -4.61 1.96 -4.52
CA VAL A 191 -5.05 2.93 -3.52
C VAL A 191 -5.89 2.23 -2.46
N ARG A 192 -5.68 2.60 -1.19
CA ARG A 192 -6.46 2.10 -0.05
C ARG A 192 -7.14 3.25 0.66
N CYS A 193 -8.41 3.06 1.04
CA CYS A 193 -9.15 4.02 1.85
C CYS A 193 -9.56 3.38 3.18
N TYR A 194 -9.35 4.08 4.29
CA TYR A 194 -9.73 3.60 5.62
C TYR A 194 -9.96 4.76 6.59
N GLY A 195 -10.80 4.56 7.60
CA GLY A 195 -11.15 5.56 8.60
C GLY A 195 -12.67 5.70 8.78
N PRO A 196 -13.12 6.48 9.77
CA PRO A 196 -14.54 6.57 10.13
C PRO A 196 -15.42 7.13 9.00
N GLY A 197 -14.91 8.04 8.17
CA GLY A 197 -15.65 8.63 7.05
C GLY A 197 -15.92 7.69 5.86
N VAL A 198 -15.45 6.44 5.87
CA VAL A 198 -15.76 5.42 4.83
C VAL A 198 -16.32 4.14 5.42
N GLN A 199 -16.70 4.15 6.69
CA GLN A 199 -17.39 3.02 7.33
C GLN A 199 -18.88 3.06 6.99
N PRO A 200 -19.55 1.90 6.88
CA PRO A 200 -20.98 1.83 6.57
C PRO A 200 -21.88 2.55 7.58
N THR A 201 -21.42 2.72 8.82
CA THR A 201 -22.15 3.35 9.92
C THR A 201 -21.22 4.16 10.81
N GLY A 202 -21.75 5.09 11.60
CA GLY A 202 -21.00 5.86 12.61
C GLY A 202 -20.77 7.32 12.23
N VAL A 203 -21.29 7.74 11.08
CA VAL A 203 -21.30 9.15 10.66
C VAL A 203 -22.61 9.79 11.05
N ASN A 204 -22.54 10.95 11.70
CA ASN A 204 -23.72 11.72 12.13
C ASN A 204 -23.88 12.99 11.28
N MET A 205 -25.13 13.38 11.01
CA MET A 205 -25.43 14.61 10.26
C MET A 205 -24.90 15.83 11.02
N GLY A 206 -24.17 16.70 10.34
CA GLY A 206 -23.56 17.89 10.94
C GLY A 206 -22.22 17.65 11.66
N ALA A 207 -21.84 16.40 11.96
CA ALA A 207 -20.51 16.10 12.49
C ALA A 207 -19.45 16.15 11.38
N LYS A 208 -18.29 16.73 11.68
CA LYS A 208 -17.11 16.59 10.82
C LYS A 208 -16.54 15.19 10.99
N THR A 209 -16.40 14.46 9.89
CA THR A 209 -15.74 13.15 9.85
C THR A 209 -14.59 13.17 8.86
N SER A 210 -13.66 12.23 9.01
CA SER A 210 -12.49 12.11 8.14
C SER A 210 -12.12 10.66 7.86
N PHE A 211 -11.36 10.46 6.79
CA PHE A 211 -10.74 9.20 6.45
C PHE A 211 -9.42 9.44 5.71
N THR A 212 -8.62 8.39 5.58
CA THR A 212 -7.30 8.43 4.95
C THR A 212 -7.34 7.71 3.61
N VAL A 213 -6.73 8.32 2.60
CA VAL A 213 -6.42 7.72 1.30
C VAL A 213 -4.92 7.48 1.24
N ASP A 214 -4.51 6.22 1.15
CA ASP A 214 -3.12 5.78 1.04
C ASP A 214 -2.79 5.47 -0.43
N THR A 215 -1.81 6.20 -0.96
CA THR A 215 -1.36 6.08 -2.36
C THR A 215 0.08 5.56 -2.49
N PHE A 216 0.71 5.09 -1.41
CA PHE A 216 2.11 4.66 -1.41
C PHE A 216 2.45 3.71 -2.56
N SER A 217 1.55 2.74 -2.77
CA SER A 217 1.66 1.71 -3.78
C SER A 217 1.07 2.11 -5.15
N ALA A 218 0.35 3.23 -5.24
CA ALA A 218 -0.38 3.65 -6.43
C ALA A 218 0.44 4.51 -7.40
N GLY A 219 1.53 5.12 -6.93
CA GLY A 219 2.40 6.00 -7.73
C GLY A 219 2.08 7.48 -7.55
N GLN A 220 2.43 8.33 -8.53
CA GLN A 220 2.09 9.76 -8.50
C GLN A 220 0.76 9.99 -9.22
N GLY A 221 -0.16 10.70 -8.58
CA GLY A 221 -1.46 11.01 -9.16
C GLY A 221 -2.26 11.98 -8.32
N ASP A 222 -3.33 12.53 -8.91
CA ASP A 222 -4.25 13.44 -8.23
C ASP A 222 -5.32 12.66 -7.46
N VAL A 223 -5.66 13.08 -6.24
CA VAL A 223 -6.69 12.46 -5.41
C VAL A 223 -7.91 13.36 -5.37
N GLN A 224 -9.05 12.84 -5.84
CA GLN A 224 -10.31 13.56 -5.89
C GLN A 224 -11.37 12.79 -5.11
N VAL A 225 -12.08 13.48 -4.23
CA VAL A 225 -13.11 12.87 -3.38
C VAL A 225 -14.40 13.67 -3.49
N PHE A 226 -15.51 12.95 -3.67
CA PHE A 226 -16.84 13.53 -3.73
C PHE A 226 -17.76 12.82 -2.75
N LEU A 227 -18.60 13.59 -2.05
CA LEU A 227 -19.70 13.08 -1.25
C LEU A 227 -20.98 13.25 -2.07
N GLN A 228 -21.65 12.14 -2.38
CA GLN A 228 -22.98 12.13 -2.97
C GLN A 228 -24.03 11.96 -1.86
N ASP A 229 -24.95 12.90 -1.77
CA ASP A 229 -26.06 12.85 -0.81
C ASP A 229 -27.25 12.00 -1.31
N PRO A 230 -28.27 11.73 -0.48
CA PRO A 230 -29.44 10.94 -0.87
C PRO A 230 -30.26 11.56 -2.02
N SER A 231 -30.10 12.86 -2.27
CA SER A 231 -30.73 13.55 -3.41
C SER A 231 -29.98 13.34 -4.73
N GLY A 232 -28.81 12.68 -4.68
CA GLY A 232 -27.92 12.46 -5.82
C GLY A 232 -26.95 13.60 -6.08
N LYS A 233 -26.96 14.66 -5.26
CA LYS A 233 -26.05 15.80 -5.44
C LYS A 233 -24.65 15.42 -4.97
N GLN A 234 -23.66 15.67 -5.82
CA GLN A 234 -22.25 15.47 -5.50
C GLN A 234 -21.59 16.78 -5.05
N THR A 235 -20.90 16.73 -3.91
CA THR A 235 -20.12 17.85 -3.37
C THR A 235 -18.65 17.45 -3.22
N PRO A 236 -17.69 18.26 -3.69
CA PRO A 236 -16.27 18.01 -3.46
C PRO A 236 -15.93 17.96 -1.96
N VAL A 237 -15.06 17.03 -1.58
CA VAL A 237 -14.57 16.84 -0.22
C VAL A 237 -13.21 17.51 -0.05
N GLU A 238 -12.92 18.04 1.14
CA GLU A 238 -11.62 18.65 1.45
C GLU A 238 -10.55 17.55 1.52
N VAL A 239 -9.54 17.63 0.65
CA VAL A 239 -8.39 16.71 0.60
C VAL A 239 -7.13 17.46 1.03
N LYS A 240 -6.41 16.93 2.02
CA LYS A 240 -5.12 17.45 2.50
C LYS A 240 -4.05 16.40 2.37
N ALA A 241 -2.94 16.73 1.72
CA ALA A 241 -1.75 15.88 1.71
C ALA A 241 -1.10 15.88 3.09
N ASN A 242 -0.72 14.69 3.58
CA ASN A 242 0.03 14.55 4.81
C ASN A 242 1.53 14.60 4.53
N ASP A 243 2.29 15.12 5.49
CA ASP A 243 3.75 15.20 5.41
C ASP A 243 4.38 13.89 5.89
N ASP A 244 4.18 12.82 5.12
CA ASP A 244 4.72 11.50 5.39
C ASP A 244 5.44 10.90 4.17
N PRO A 245 6.44 10.01 4.39
CA PRO A 245 7.03 9.21 3.31
C PRO A 245 6.04 8.20 2.68
N GLY A 246 4.84 8.04 3.28
CA GLY A 246 3.77 7.13 2.90
C GLY A 246 2.83 7.66 1.81
N LYS A 247 2.97 8.90 1.35
CA LYS A 247 2.07 9.55 0.38
C LYS A 247 0.58 9.36 0.74
N THR A 248 0.22 9.71 1.97
CA THR A 248 -1.18 9.65 2.42
C THR A 248 -1.90 11.00 2.33
N TYR A 249 -3.23 10.95 2.23
CA TYR A 249 -4.09 12.12 2.18
C TYR A 249 -5.21 11.99 3.21
N THR A 250 -5.44 13.03 4.00
CA THR A 250 -6.58 13.13 4.90
C THR A 250 -7.74 13.84 4.20
N CYS A 251 -8.85 13.13 4.06
CA CYS A 251 -10.07 13.62 3.45
C CYS A 251 -11.10 13.91 4.55
N SER A 252 -11.71 15.09 4.55
CA SER A 252 -12.68 15.51 5.59
C SER A 252 -13.96 16.08 5.01
N TYR A 253 -15.11 15.65 5.53
CA TYR A 253 -16.42 16.15 5.11
C TYR A 253 -17.41 16.25 6.27
N THR A 254 -18.50 16.98 6.02
CA THR A 254 -19.65 17.11 6.93
C THR A 254 -20.91 16.82 6.14
N ALA A 255 -21.63 15.75 6.49
CA ALA A 255 -22.90 15.40 5.85
C ALA A 255 -24.00 16.35 6.32
N LYS A 256 -24.77 16.90 5.37
CA LYS A 256 -25.83 17.89 5.64
C LYS A 256 -27.23 17.30 5.66
N LEU A 257 -27.38 16.08 5.14
CA LEU A 257 -28.63 15.35 5.09
C LEU A 257 -28.46 14.03 5.84
N GLU A 258 -29.56 13.50 6.35
CA GLU A 258 -29.64 12.16 6.92
C GLU A 258 -29.92 11.14 5.80
N GLY A 259 -29.43 9.91 5.98
CA GLY A 259 -29.69 8.79 5.08
C GLY A 259 -28.46 8.31 4.28
N PRO A 260 -28.67 7.54 3.20
CA PRO A 260 -27.60 6.85 2.49
C PRO A 260 -26.77 7.82 1.64
N HIS A 261 -25.49 7.94 1.96
CA HIS A 261 -24.51 8.71 1.19
C HIS A 261 -23.54 7.78 0.47
N LYS A 262 -22.93 8.29 -0.61
CA LYS A 262 -21.82 7.61 -1.30
C LYS A 262 -20.58 8.48 -1.27
N VAL A 263 -19.50 7.96 -0.71
CA VAL A 263 -18.17 8.60 -0.81
C VAL A 263 -17.48 8.02 -2.04
N ILE A 264 -17.27 8.85 -3.06
CA ILE A 264 -16.63 8.48 -4.32
C ILE A 264 -15.18 8.94 -4.26
N VAL A 265 -14.24 8.02 -4.39
CA VAL A 265 -12.80 8.31 -4.35
C VAL A 265 -12.20 7.97 -5.71
N LYS A 266 -11.56 8.95 -6.32
CA LYS A 266 -10.88 8.83 -7.61
C LYS A 266 -9.40 9.14 -7.45
N PHE A 267 -8.60 8.39 -8.18
CA PHE A 267 -7.17 8.61 -8.33
C PHE A 267 -6.85 8.81 -9.81
N SER A 268 -6.40 10.01 -10.17
CA SER A 268 -6.13 10.44 -11.54
C SER A 268 -7.33 10.20 -12.48
N GLY A 269 -8.53 10.53 -12.01
CA GLY A 269 -9.78 10.45 -12.77
C GLY A 269 -10.48 9.07 -12.77
N VAL A 270 -9.83 8.02 -12.25
CA VAL A 270 -10.38 6.65 -12.20
C VAL A 270 -10.75 6.28 -10.76
N GLU A 271 -11.88 5.60 -10.56
CA GLU A 271 -12.31 5.15 -9.23
C GLU A 271 -11.38 4.09 -8.64
N VAL A 272 -11.14 4.20 -7.33
CA VAL A 272 -10.29 3.29 -6.57
C VAL A 272 -11.08 2.05 -6.13
N PRO A 273 -10.43 0.94 -5.72
CA PRO A 273 -11.13 -0.23 -5.20
C PRO A 273 -12.07 0.12 -4.05
N LYS A 274 -13.27 -0.48 -4.08
CA LYS A 274 -14.37 -0.26 -3.13
C LYS A 274 -15.03 1.12 -3.21
N SER A 275 -14.58 2.01 -4.08
CA SER A 275 -15.38 3.18 -4.46
C SER A 275 -16.55 2.73 -5.35
N PRO A 276 -17.76 3.28 -5.16
CA PRO A 276 -18.16 4.17 -4.08
C PRO A 276 -18.30 3.45 -2.71
N PHE A 277 -17.95 4.15 -1.63
CA PHE A 277 -18.21 3.68 -0.27
C PHE A 277 -19.60 4.11 0.18
N ASP A 278 -20.48 3.14 0.45
CA ASP A 278 -21.80 3.40 1.01
C ASP A 278 -21.69 3.73 2.51
N VAL A 279 -22.22 4.88 2.91
CA VAL A 279 -22.17 5.40 4.28
C VAL A 279 -23.57 5.80 4.74
N GLU A 280 -24.05 5.17 5.81
CA GLU A 280 -25.31 5.54 6.45
C GLU A 280 -25.07 6.70 7.43
N VAL A 281 -25.60 7.87 7.10
CA VAL A 281 -25.56 9.04 7.97
C VAL A 281 -26.80 9.06 8.86
N LYS A 282 -26.62 9.00 10.17
CA LYS A 282 -27.71 8.96 11.15
C LYS A 282 -27.83 10.27 11.91
N GLY A 283 -29.05 10.80 12.06
CA GLY A 283 -29.44 11.86 13.01
C GLY A 283 -28.56 13.13 13.08
N VAL A 284 -29.03 14.18 13.76
CA VAL A 284 -28.19 15.35 14.05
C VAL A 284 -27.15 14.96 15.09
N ALA A 285 -25.87 15.27 14.84
CA ALA A 285 -24.81 15.14 15.83
C ALA A 285 -25.19 15.88 17.12
N GLY A 286 -25.04 15.24 18.27
CA GLY A 286 -25.33 15.88 19.54
C GLY A 286 -24.46 17.12 19.78
N ASP A 287 -25.06 18.16 20.34
CA ASP A 287 -24.43 19.40 20.76
C ASP A 287 -24.30 19.42 22.29
N ALA A 288 -23.15 18.98 22.78
CA ALA A 288 -22.88 18.89 24.22
C ALA A 288 -22.97 20.26 24.94
N SER A 289 -22.84 21.39 24.21
CA SER A 289 -22.96 22.73 24.80
C SER A 289 -24.38 23.06 25.27
N LYS A 290 -25.37 22.28 24.82
CA LYS A 290 -26.78 22.45 25.16
C LYS A 290 -27.23 21.57 26.33
N VAL A 291 -26.33 20.77 26.92
CA VAL A 291 -26.63 20.02 28.14
C VAL A 291 -26.77 21.00 29.31
N LYS A 292 -27.85 20.89 30.06
CA LYS A 292 -28.11 21.72 31.26
C LYS A 292 -28.02 20.83 32.49
N CYS A 293 -27.31 21.28 33.51
CA CYS A 293 -27.25 20.60 34.80
C CYS A 293 -27.79 21.53 35.89
N ASP A 294 -28.63 21.01 36.79
CA ASP A 294 -29.09 21.75 37.97
C ASP A 294 -29.26 20.82 39.17
N GLY A 295 -29.14 21.36 40.38
CA GLY A 295 -29.43 20.63 41.62
C GLY A 295 -28.41 20.88 42.73
N PRO A 296 -28.70 20.39 43.95
CA PRO A 296 -27.86 20.65 45.13
C PRO A 296 -26.43 20.10 45.00
N GLY A 297 -26.21 19.07 44.18
CA GLY A 297 -24.92 18.43 43.95
C GLY A 297 -23.87 19.29 43.25
N ILE A 298 -24.27 20.35 42.54
CA ILE A 298 -23.35 21.23 41.79
C ILE A 298 -23.37 22.67 42.30
N ARG A 299 -24.00 22.91 43.45
CA ARG A 299 -24.03 24.24 44.06
C ARG A 299 -22.67 24.56 44.70
N PRO A 300 -22.23 25.84 44.69
CA PRO A 300 -20.96 26.23 45.31
C PRO A 300 -20.89 25.99 46.82
N THR A 301 -22.04 25.91 47.51
CA THR A 301 -22.13 25.77 48.96
C THR A 301 -23.27 24.84 49.37
N GLY A 302 -23.20 24.31 50.59
CA GLY A 302 -24.27 23.48 51.19
C GLY A 302 -24.05 21.97 51.13
N LEU A 303 -22.95 21.52 50.53
CA LEU A 303 -22.55 20.11 50.49
C LEU A 303 -21.87 19.69 51.80
N LYS A 304 -22.20 18.50 52.30
CA LYS A 304 -21.62 17.92 53.53
C LYS A 304 -20.91 16.62 53.21
N VAL A 305 -19.71 16.47 53.77
CA VAL A 305 -18.92 15.23 53.66
C VAL A 305 -19.74 14.03 54.15
N GLY A 306 -19.68 12.93 53.40
CA GLY A 306 -20.39 11.68 53.67
C GLY A 306 -21.90 11.72 53.42
N THR A 307 -22.49 12.87 53.09
CA THR A 307 -23.92 12.99 52.81
C THR A 307 -24.18 12.87 51.30
N PRO A 308 -25.00 11.90 50.84
CA PRO A 308 -25.37 11.80 49.44
C PRO A 308 -26.05 13.08 48.94
N THR A 309 -25.68 13.52 47.75
CA THR A 309 -26.27 14.65 47.05
C THR A 309 -26.63 14.24 45.63
N THR A 310 -27.48 15.04 44.98
CA THR A 310 -27.93 14.76 43.61
C THR A 310 -27.95 16.02 42.75
N PHE A 311 -27.81 15.83 41.44
CA PHE A 311 -28.11 16.84 40.44
C PHE A 311 -28.71 16.17 39.21
N ASP A 312 -29.54 16.92 38.49
CA ASP A 312 -30.22 16.49 37.29
C ASP A 312 -29.46 17.00 36.06
N ILE A 313 -29.43 16.18 35.01
CA ILE A 313 -28.80 16.45 33.72
C ILE A 313 -29.88 16.38 32.65
N ASP A 314 -30.11 17.49 31.96
CA ASP A 314 -31.07 17.62 30.85
C ASP A 314 -30.30 17.68 29.52
N THR A 315 -30.54 16.67 28.69
CA THR A 315 -29.93 16.50 27.35
C THR A 315 -30.91 16.79 26.22
N LYS A 316 -32.11 17.30 26.52
CA LYS A 316 -33.21 17.48 25.56
C LYS A 316 -32.81 18.31 24.33
N GLU A 317 -31.98 19.34 24.53
CA GLU A 317 -31.50 20.21 23.45
C GLU A 317 -30.14 19.76 22.88
N ALA A 318 -29.50 18.78 23.51
CA ALA A 318 -28.15 18.30 23.18
C ALA A 318 -28.13 17.20 22.13
N GLY A 319 -29.26 16.61 21.74
CA GLY A 319 -29.30 15.58 20.68
C GLY A 319 -28.67 14.25 21.09
N VAL A 320 -28.22 13.46 20.12
CA VAL A 320 -27.74 12.09 20.35
C VAL A 320 -26.30 12.08 20.89
N GLY A 321 -26.09 11.48 22.07
CA GLY A 321 -24.78 11.34 22.71
C GLY A 321 -24.83 10.42 23.94
N GLN A 322 -23.65 10.10 24.50
CA GLN A 322 -23.52 9.34 25.75
C GLN A 322 -23.18 10.28 26.91
N VAL A 323 -23.85 10.09 28.05
CA VAL A 323 -23.57 10.85 29.29
C VAL A 323 -22.54 10.08 30.12
N ASP A 324 -21.43 10.73 30.46
CA ASP A 324 -20.45 10.28 31.44
C ASP A 324 -20.28 11.35 32.53
N VAL A 325 -20.13 10.93 33.79
CA VAL A 325 -19.98 11.83 34.93
C VAL A 325 -18.81 11.40 35.79
N GLN A 326 -17.91 12.34 36.06
CA GLN A 326 -16.78 12.15 36.95
C GLN A 326 -16.78 13.27 38.00
N VAL A 327 -16.45 12.90 39.23
CA VAL A 327 -16.27 13.84 40.34
C VAL A 327 -14.83 13.72 40.81
N ILE A 328 -14.07 14.79 40.66
CA ILE A 328 -12.66 14.87 41.04
C ILE A 328 -12.59 15.45 42.45
N ASP A 329 -11.99 14.71 43.37
CA ASP A 329 -11.80 15.16 44.75
C ASP A 329 -10.75 16.30 44.85
N PRO A 330 -10.62 16.98 46.02
CA PRO A 330 -9.65 18.05 46.21
C PRO A 330 -8.18 17.62 46.04
N LYS A 331 -7.90 16.31 46.02
CA LYS A 331 -6.58 15.73 45.79
C LYS A 331 -6.36 15.34 44.32
N GLY A 332 -7.32 15.62 43.43
CA GLY A 332 -7.24 15.34 42.00
C GLY A 332 -7.61 13.90 41.62
N LYS A 333 -8.23 13.12 42.52
CA LYS A 333 -8.57 11.72 42.28
C LYS A 333 -10.07 11.58 41.96
N SER A 334 -10.40 10.95 40.83
CA SER A 334 -11.78 10.70 40.39
C SER A 334 -12.38 9.39 40.91
N SER A 335 -11.53 8.44 41.33
CA SER A 335 -11.97 7.10 41.75
C SER A 335 -12.35 6.98 43.23
N SER A 336 -12.27 8.07 44.00
CA SER A 336 -12.54 8.08 45.45
C SER A 336 -14.02 8.34 45.78
N VAL A 337 -14.80 8.78 44.81
CA VAL A 337 -16.22 9.14 44.99
C VAL A 337 -17.09 8.16 44.21
N PRO A 338 -17.92 7.33 44.87
CA PRO A 338 -18.88 6.48 44.17
C PRO A 338 -19.96 7.34 43.52
N ILE A 339 -20.12 7.22 42.20
CA ILE A 339 -21.11 7.95 41.39
C ILE A 339 -22.13 6.97 40.83
N ARG A 340 -23.40 7.36 40.86
CA ARG A 340 -24.51 6.63 40.24
C ARG A 340 -25.26 7.57 39.30
N VAL A 341 -25.20 7.28 38.00
CA VAL A 341 -26.00 7.97 37.00
C VAL A 341 -27.18 7.07 36.64
N ARG A 342 -28.40 7.58 36.73
CA ARG A 342 -29.63 6.88 36.35
C ARG A 342 -30.36 7.69 35.29
N GLN A 343 -30.72 7.04 34.19
CA GLN A 343 -31.62 7.63 33.21
C GLN A 343 -33.06 7.55 33.73
N ASN A 344 -33.87 8.57 33.45
CA ASN A 344 -35.29 8.55 33.80
C ASN A 344 -36.06 7.66 32.81
N ASP A 345 -36.90 6.76 33.33
CA ASP A 345 -37.67 5.81 32.53
C ASP A 345 -38.78 6.48 31.70
N GLU A 346 -39.33 7.62 32.16
CA GLU A 346 -40.40 8.36 31.47
C GLU A 346 -39.86 9.36 30.45
N ASP A 347 -38.68 9.92 30.70
CA ASP A 347 -38.03 10.91 29.85
C ASP A 347 -36.56 10.52 29.62
N PRO A 348 -36.22 9.86 28.50
CA PRO A 348 -34.87 9.39 28.24
C PRO A 348 -33.87 10.54 28.03
N THR A 349 -34.33 11.79 27.93
CA THR A 349 -33.45 12.96 27.83
C THR A 349 -32.98 13.47 29.21
N LYS A 350 -33.50 12.92 30.31
CA LYS A 350 -33.16 13.31 31.67
C LYS A 350 -32.38 12.22 32.40
N PHE A 351 -31.31 12.63 33.07
CA PHE A 351 -30.51 11.78 33.92
C PHE A 351 -30.42 12.38 35.32
N LYS A 352 -30.36 11.51 36.32
CA LYS A 352 -30.12 11.89 37.71
C LYS A 352 -28.79 11.32 38.15
N CYS A 353 -27.90 12.19 38.58
CA CYS A 353 -26.62 11.82 39.14
C CYS A 353 -26.68 11.88 40.66
N GLU A 354 -26.19 10.84 41.34
CA GLU A 354 -26.05 10.76 42.78
C GLU A 354 -24.60 10.46 43.14
N TYR A 355 -24.04 11.21 44.08
CA TYR A 355 -22.71 10.97 44.62
C TYR A 355 -22.62 11.42 46.08
N ALA A 356 -21.60 10.98 46.82
CA ALA A 356 -21.34 11.43 48.18
C ALA A 356 -19.87 11.90 48.34
N PRO A 357 -19.62 13.19 48.62
CA PRO A 357 -18.25 13.70 48.78
C PRO A 357 -17.57 13.06 49.99
N GLN A 358 -16.36 12.53 49.81
CA GLN A 358 -15.63 11.81 50.87
C GLN A 358 -14.59 12.66 51.59
N LEU A 359 -14.22 13.81 51.02
CA LEU A 359 -13.23 14.72 51.56
C LEU A 359 -13.82 16.12 51.70
N GLU A 360 -13.27 16.92 52.60
CA GLU A 360 -13.56 18.35 52.66
C GLU A 360 -12.72 19.10 51.63
N GLY A 361 -13.33 20.07 50.93
CA GLY A 361 -12.66 20.93 49.96
C GLY A 361 -13.36 20.99 48.59
N PRO A 362 -12.77 21.72 47.63
CA PRO A 362 -13.35 21.89 46.29
C PRO A 362 -13.30 20.58 45.49
N HIS A 363 -14.47 20.16 45.00
CA HIS A 363 -14.59 19.06 44.05
C HIS A 363 -14.85 19.65 42.65
N LYS A 364 -14.46 18.93 41.60
CA LYS A 364 -14.71 19.32 40.20
C LYS A 364 -15.51 18.27 39.46
#